data_AF-E1K0Z8-F1
#
_entry.id   AF-E1K0Z8-F1
#
_cell.length_a   1.000
_cell.length_b   1.000
_cell.length_c   1.000
_cell.angle_alpha   90.00
_cell.angle_beta   90.00
_cell.angle_gamma   90.00
#
_symmetry.space_group_name_H-M   'P 1'
#
loop_
_entity.id
_entity.type
_entity.pdbx_description
1 polymer ?
#
loop_
_entity_poly.entity_id
_entity_poly.type
_entity_poly.pdbx_seq_one_letter_code
_entity_poly.pdbx_strand_id
1 'polypeptide(L)' 'MKRWLTWVKKSDLSPMRNVGRHLDNILTFCRHRITNGVVEGLNSKIMAIKRRACGYRNRELFKTAIYFFCGGLDLYPKQV' A
#
# COMPACT_ATOMS: atom_id res chain seq x y z
N MET A 1 -28.63 -1.01 -1.09
CA MET A 1 -27.29 -0.38 -1.22
C MET A 1 -27.30 1.02 -1.81
N LYS A 2 -27.86 1.26 -3.01
CA LYS A 2 -27.81 2.57 -3.71
C LYS A 2 -28.35 3.75 -2.88
N ARG A 3 -29.47 3.54 -2.16
CA ARG A 3 -30.07 4.55 -1.26
C ARG A 3 -29.14 4.99 -0.13
N TRP A 4 -28.45 4.04 0.50
CA TRP A 4 -27.49 4.33 1.57
C TRP A 4 -26.27 5.11 1.05
N LEU A 5 -25.74 4.74 -0.12
CA LEU A 5 -24.65 5.50 -0.77
C LEU A 5 -25.05 6.95 -1.06
N THR A 6 -26.29 7.20 -1.49
CA THR A 6 -26.81 8.57 -1.70
C THR A 6 -26.84 9.35 -0.39
N TRP A 7 -27.26 8.74 0.72
CA TRP A 7 -27.27 9.38 2.04
C TRP A 7 -25.86 9.65 2.56
N VAL A 8 -24.96 8.70 2.42
CA VAL A 8 -23.55 8.85 2.82
C VAL A 8 -22.86 9.95 2.01
N LYS A 9 -23.10 10.04 0.70
CA LYS A 9 -22.56 11.11 -0.14
C LYS A 9 -23.09 12.50 0.23
N LYS A 10 -24.36 12.58 0.65
CA LYS A 10 -25.01 13.81 1.09
C LYS A 10 -24.70 14.17 2.55
N SER A 11 -24.20 13.22 3.35
CA SER A 11 -23.79 13.50 4.72
C SER A 11 -22.59 14.43 4.72
N ASP A 12 -22.57 15.41 5.63
CA ASP A 12 -21.42 16.30 5.77
C ASP A 12 -20.27 15.67 6.57
N LEU A 13 -20.43 14.40 6.93
CA LEU A 13 -19.42 13.60 7.62
C LEU A 13 -18.38 13.11 6.61
N SER A 14 -17.24 13.80 6.56
CA SER A 14 -16.06 13.38 5.75
C SER A 14 -15.69 11.89 5.93
N PRO A 15 -15.67 11.33 7.16
CA PRO A 15 -15.38 9.90 7.36
C PRO A 15 -16.37 8.98 6.65
N MET A 16 -17.66 9.30 6.69
CA MET A 16 -18.70 8.50 6.04
C MET A 16 -18.56 8.55 4.53
N ARG A 17 -18.33 9.73 3.96
CA ARG A 17 -18.09 9.90 2.52
C ARG A 17 -16.93 9.04 2.02
N ASN A 18 -15.86 8.90 2.81
CA ASN A 18 -14.73 8.02 2.48
C ASN A 18 -15.11 6.54 2.52
N VAL A 19 -15.88 6.08 3.51
CA VAL A 19 -16.39 4.70 3.54
C VAL A 19 -17.24 4.40 2.30
N GLY A 20 -18.11 5.34 1.89
CA GLY A 20 -18.90 5.20 0.68
C GLY A 20 -18.07 5.09 -0.61
N ARG A 21 -16.90 5.75 -0.67
CA ARG A 21 -15.96 5.67 -1.82
C ARG A 21 -15.23 4.34 -1.90
N HIS A 22 -14.94 3.71 -0.75
CA HIS A 22 -14.19 2.45 -0.67
C HIS A 22 -15.08 1.22 -0.44
N LEU A 23 -16.40 1.39 -0.53
CA LEU A 23 -17.39 0.36 -0.20
C LEU A 23 -17.16 -0.95 -0.96
N ASP A 24 -16.82 -0.90 -2.26
CA ASP A 24 -16.60 -2.10 -3.07
C ASP A 24 -15.41 -2.93 -2.59
N ASN A 25 -14.34 -2.28 -2.11
CA ASN A 25 -13.20 -2.97 -1.53
C ASN A 25 -13.53 -3.57 -0.16
N ILE A 26 -14.34 -2.87 0.65
CA ILE A 26 -14.84 -3.38 1.94
C ILE A 26 -15.70 -4.64 1.73
N LEU A 27 -16.60 -4.60 0.74
CA LEU A 27 -17.46 -5.72 0.39
C LEU A 27 -16.68 -6.90 -0.21
N THR A 28 -15.62 -6.63 -0.96
CA THR A 28 -14.71 -7.66 -1.50
C THR A 28 -14.09 -8.48 -0.36
N PHE A 29 -13.67 -7.84 0.73
CA PHE A 29 -13.18 -8.55 1.92
C PHE A 29 -14.29 -9.41 2.57
N CYS A 30 -15.51 -8.89 2.69
CA CYS A 30 -16.63 -9.68 3.24
C CYS A 30 -16.94 -10.92 2.39
N ARG A 31 -16.82 -10.84 1.06
CA ARG A 31 -17.17 -11.92 0.13
C ARG A 31 -16.06 -12.95 -0.05
N HIS A 32 -14.83 -12.48 -0.24
CA HIS A 32 -13.70 -13.33 -0.65
C HIS A 32 -12.63 -13.48 0.43
N ARG A 33 -12.73 -12.72 1.54
CA ARG A 33 -11.72 -12.66 2.62
C ARG A 33 -10.32 -12.26 2.12
N ILE A 34 -10.24 -11.67 0.93
CA ILE A 34 -9.00 -11.13 0.38
C ILE A 34 -8.67 -9.86 1.13
N THR A 35 -7.48 -9.81 1.73
CA THR A 35 -7.01 -8.68 2.53
C THR A 35 -5.89 -7.96 1.78
N ASN A 36 -5.81 -6.64 1.91
CA ASN A 36 -4.68 -5.87 1.42
C ASN A 36 -3.45 -5.98 2.33
N GLY A 37 -3.49 -6.79 3.39
CA GLY A 37 -2.46 -6.83 4.43
C GLY A 37 -1.07 -7.18 3.90
N VAL A 38 -0.97 -8.09 2.92
CA VAL A 38 0.30 -8.43 2.27
C VAL A 38 0.89 -7.23 1.52
N VAL A 39 0.04 -6.51 0.78
CA VAL A 39 0.45 -5.31 0.02
C VAL A 39 0.83 -4.17 0.96
N GLU A 40 0.08 -3.98 2.05
CA GLU A 40 0.39 -3.00 3.10
C GLU A 40 1.71 -3.32 3.82
N GLY A 41 1.97 -4.61 4.10
CA GLY A 41 3.24 -5.08 4.64
C GLY A 41 4.41 -4.79 3.71
N LEU A 42 4.25 -5.04 2.41
CA LEU A 42 5.26 -4.69 1.41
C LEU A 42 5.50 -3.18 1.35
N ASN A 43 4.43 -2.37 1.32
CA ASN A 43 4.53 -0.92 1.32
C ASN A 43 5.25 -0.40 2.58
N SER A 44 4.99 -1.00 3.73
CA SER A 44 5.67 -0.68 4.99
C SER A 44 7.16 -1.03 4.94
N LYS A 45 7.53 -2.17 4.35
CA LYS A 45 8.93 -2.57 4.13
C LYS A 45 9.66 -1.59 3.19
N ILE A 46 9.01 -1.18 2.10
CA ILE A 46 9.56 -0.16 1.17
C ILE A 46 9.80 1.17 1.89
N MET A 47 8.85 1.62 2.70
CA MET A 47 9.01 2.84 3.50
C MET A 47 10.12 2.71 4.55
N ALA A 48 10.31 1.53 5.15
CA ALA A 48 11.42 1.26 6.05
C ALA A 48 12.77 1.35 5.34
N ILE A 49 12.90 0.82 4.12
CA ILE A 49 14.10 0.95 3.27
C ILE A 49 14.41 2.43 3.02
N LYS A 50 13.41 3.22 2.61
CA LYS A 50 13.56 4.66 2.39
C LYS A 50 14.04 5.39 3.65
N ARG A 51 13.45 5.09 4.81
CA ARG A 51 13.81 5.70 6.10
C ARG A 51 15.23 5.34 6.54
N ARG A 52 15.63 4.08 6.38
CA ARG A 52 16.98 3.61 6.74
C ARG A 52 18.06 4.34 5.95
N ALA A 53 17.79 4.69 4.70
CA ALA A 53 18.70 5.47 3.86
C ALA A 53 18.62 6.99 4.09
N CYS A 54 17.78 7.47 5.03
CA CYS A 54 17.46 8.90 5.22
C CYS A 54 16.93 9.58 3.94
N GLY A 55 16.29 8.79 3.06
CA GLY A 55 15.82 9.23 1.76
C GLY A 55 16.82 8.98 0.62
N TYR A 56 16.27 8.77 -0.58
CA TYR A 56 17.06 8.60 -1.80
C TYR A 56 16.91 9.85 -2.67
N ARG A 57 18.04 10.42 -3.10
CA ARG A 57 18.05 11.55 -4.05
C ARG A 57 17.72 11.12 -5.48
N ASN A 58 18.15 9.93 -5.88
CA ASN A 58 17.92 9.37 -7.20
C ASN A 58 16.87 8.25 -7.12
N ARG A 59 15.85 8.33 -7.97
CA ARG A 59 14.75 7.36 -8.03
C ARG A 59 15.21 5.98 -8.50
N GLU A 60 16.20 5.89 -9.38
CA GLU A 60 16.71 4.60 -9.86
C GLU A 60 17.45 3.86 -8.73
N LEU A 61 18.26 4.57 -7.93
CA LEU A 61 18.87 4.02 -6.73
C LEU A 61 17.85 3.51 -5.72
N PHE A 62 16.71 4.20 -5.58
CA PHE A 62 15.62 3.71 -4.72
C PHE A 62 14.99 2.42 -5.26
N LYS A 63 14.74 2.32 -6.58
CA LYS A 63 14.24 1.09 -7.19
C LYS A 63 15.22 -0.06 -7.00
N THR A 64 16.52 0.15 -7.25
CA THR A 64 17.55 -0.87 -7.05
C THR A 64 17.58 -1.36 -5.61
N ALA A 65 17.47 -0.45 -4.63
CA ALA A 65 17.40 -0.84 -3.22
C ALA A 65 16.14 -1.67 -2.91
N ILE A 66 14.98 -1.32 -3.49
CA ILE A 66 13.76 -2.13 -3.35
C ILE A 66 13.98 -3.52 -3.95
N TYR A 67 14.55 -3.64 -5.15
CA TYR A 67 14.83 -4.93 -5.78
C TYR A 67 15.84 -5.76 -4.98
N PHE A 68 16.85 -5.12 -4.39
CA PHE A 68 17.81 -5.78 -3.50
C PHE A 68 17.13 -6.36 -2.24
N PHE A 69 16.37 -5.55 -1.50
CA PHE A 69 15.79 -5.99 -0.22
C PHE A 69 14.48 -6.78 -0.34
N CYS A 70 13.73 -6.62 -1.42
CA CYS A 70 12.40 -7.22 -1.61
C CYS A 70 12.30 -8.13 -2.83
N GLY A 71 13.17 -7.98 -3.83
CA GLY A 71 13.10 -8.68 -5.12
C GLY A 71 14.16 -9.76 -5.33
N GLY A 72 15.02 -10.02 -4.33
CA GLY A 72 16.05 -11.07 -4.43
C GLY A 72 17.22 -10.73 -5.37
N LEU A 73 17.43 -9.45 -5.68
CA LEU A 73 18.61 -9.02 -6.42
C LEU A 73 19.85 -9.25 -5.55
N ASP A 74 20.83 -10.01 -6.04
CA ASP A 74 22.09 -10.27 -5.35
C ASP A 74 23.13 -9.19 -5.69
N LEU A 75 23.37 -8.28 -4.75
CA LEU A 75 24.43 -7.25 -4.81
C LEU A 75 25.48 -7.46 -3.72
N TYR A 76 25.49 -8.61 -3.03
CA TYR A 76 26.56 -8.86 -2.07
C TYR A 76 27.89 -9.07 -2.83
N PRO A 77 29.01 -8.55 -2.30
CA PRO A 77 30.30 -8.77 -2.92
C PRO A 77 30.57 -10.27 -2.98
N LYS A 78 30.82 -10.78 -4.19
CA LYS A 78 31.23 -12.16 -4.39
C LYS A 78 32.60 -12.32 -3.74
N GLN A 79 32.71 -13.26 -2.81
CA GLN A 79 33.99 -13.66 -2.24
C GLN A 79 34.84 -14.20 -3.39
N VAL A 80 35.91 -13.45 -3.71
CA VAL A 80 36.97 -13.85 -4.63
C VAL A 80 37.96 -14.75 -3.91
#